data_AF-A0A922SBX0-F1
#
_entry.id   AF-A0A922SBX0-F1
#
_cell.length_a   1.000
_cell.length_b   1.000
_cell.length_c   1.000
_cell.angle_alpha   90.00
_cell.angle_beta   90.00
_cell.angle_gamma   90.00
#
_symmetry.space_group_name_H-M   'P 1'
#
loop_
_entity.id
_entity.type
_entity.pdbx_description
1 polymer ?
#
loop_
_entity_poly.entity_id
_entity_poly.type
_entity_poly.pdbx_seq_one_letter_code
_entity_poly.pdbx_strand_id
1 'polypeptide(L)'
;MLKILTLCSALALALSQQPPTVELDGQGTAPLPPPSFQTPLTANRKNIKCVRALGAGYEGTEDCLVANIYTPSLDNTKKLPVMVWIKGKEFDQIINPELSFRNFVLRDVVVVSLNYRESILGFLCLGTETAPGNAGLKDIIAGLKWIQKNIAQFGGDPDSITIVGHGSGGAAVDLVTMSPMSKGLVHKAIAQSGNAYSPWAVSRDNLKHALDVAEALGHTITTIEQLSEVFTRTSVGALMGVINDLDLTDNSLAFAPCVEREELNGVEPFLIKTPAQIVNDGEFLNIPTIIGYVDYEGTIRSKEAVDNDWLNRMTESFSDFIQPDLEIDDDEVNQIKTYYFGPDKTDLYEQYLEYHGDTMILISSAREVRNRAFATTSQNTYLYQFSYKGTLGDAFVGPIKVDYAPHGAELAYLFLGSSEANDLDIRISNILVDRWTNFAKTGNPITEHSNVVWRPYTRTVPNFLRIGSAEEITGRLRSDTTPVEIGLTNPHPATVSFWEHIYTSHFLDAQSNWEITDRNEDPTTTTTTTTTTTTTLSPGGIDECDGDGDDCGNGNNDCEGEDCKDDNSATTAVGYTFLIISLFSILNHFHSSQILS
;
A
#
# COMPACT_ATOMS: atom_id res chain seq x y z
N MET A 1 26.98 -36.27 14.47
CA MET A 1 26.09 -36.74 13.39
C MET A 1 24.73 -36.08 13.58
N LEU A 2 24.62 -34.82 13.14
CA LEU A 2 23.39 -34.04 13.20
C LEU A 2 22.43 -34.62 12.15
N LYS A 3 21.24 -35.07 12.57
CA LYS A 3 20.17 -35.41 11.63
C LYS A 3 19.89 -34.16 10.80
N ILE A 4 20.32 -34.18 9.53
CA ILE A 4 19.84 -33.29 8.49
C ILE A 4 18.35 -33.61 8.36
N LEU A 5 17.52 -32.91 9.14
CA LEU A 5 16.09 -32.83 8.85
C LEU A 5 16.02 -32.15 7.49
N THR A 6 15.63 -32.93 6.49
CA THR A 6 15.20 -32.45 5.19
C THR A 6 14.12 -31.40 5.46
N LEU A 7 14.46 -30.10 5.36
CA LEU A 7 13.44 -29.09 5.11
C LEU A 7 12.72 -29.57 3.85
N CYS A 8 11.43 -29.88 3.94
CA CYS A 8 10.60 -29.96 2.75
C CYS A 8 10.47 -28.53 2.23
N SER A 9 11.44 -28.10 1.43
CA SER A 9 11.39 -26.85 0.70
C SER A 9 10.49 -27.01 -0.53
N ALA A 10 9.52 -26.11 -0.62
CA ALA A 10 8.73 -25.77 -1.78
C ALA A 10 7.84 -26.90 -2.35
N LEU A 11 6.56 -26.89 -1.96
CA LEU A 11 5.52 -27.07 -2.98
C LEU A 11 5.06 -25.69 -3.42
N ALA A 12 5.31 -25.34 -4.69
CA ALA A 12 4.61 -24.27 -5.39
C ALA A 12 3.34 -24.85 -6.04
N LEU A 13 2.19 -24.65 -5.42
CA LEU A 13 0.90 -25.05 -6.01
C LEU A 13 0.31 -23.86 -6.76
N ALA A 14 -0.11 -24.09 -8.01
CA ALA A 14 -0.94 -23.13 -8.73
C ALA A 14 -2.31 -23.03 -8.04
N LEU A 15 -2.63 -21.83 -7.54
CA LEU A 15 -3.91 -21.52 -6.92
C LEU A 15 -4.96 -21.10 -7.95
N SER A 16 -4.54 -20.76 -9.17
CA SER A 16 -5.37 -20.47 -10.34
C SER A 16 -4.48 -20.46 -11.60
N GLN A 17 -4.98 -20.95 -12.74
CA GLN A 17 -4.39 -20.70 -14.06
C GLN A 17 -5.50 -20.17 -14.97
N GLN A 18 -5.29 -19.02 -15.60
CA GLN A 18 -5.79 -18.79 -16.95
C GLN A 18 -4.73 -19.37 -17.91
N PRO A 19 -5.06 -20.33 -18.79
CA PRO A 19 -4.11 -20.86 -19.75
C PRO A 19 -3.63 -19.75 -20.71
N PRO A 20 -2.39 -19.84 -21.24
CA PRO A 20 -1.82 -18.82 -22.10
C PRO A 20 -2.32 -18.98 -23.52
N THR A 21 -3.61 -18.75 -23.77
CA THR A 21 -4.16 -18.47 -25.11
C THR A 21 -5.63 -18.05 -25.01
N VAL A 22 -5.87 -16.80 -25.40
CA VAL A 22 -7.11 -16.31 -26.05
C VAL A 22 -8.34 -16.22 -25.14
N GLU A 23 -8.35 -15.19 -24.30
CA GLU A 23 -9.42 -14.17 -24.11
C GLU A 23 -9.17 -13.51 -22.75
N LEU A 24 -8.98 -12.19 -22.76
CA LEU A 24 -8.58 -11.37 -21.61
C LEU A 24 -9.74 -11.12 -20.61
N ASP A 25 -10.77 -11.97 -20.64
CA ASP A 25 -11.92 -11.94 -19.75
C ASP A 25 -11.53 -12.47 -18.37
N GLY A 26 -11.13 -11.56 -17.47
CA GLY A 26 -10.98 -11.87 -16.04
C GLY A 26 -9.77 -11.27 -15.33
N GLN A 27 -8.96 -10.46 -16.01
CA GLN A 27 -7.80 -9.81 -15.37
C GLN A 27 -8.20 -8.94 -14.18
N GLY A 28 -9.37 -8.28 -14.21
CA GLY A 28 -9.90 -7.47 -13.11
C GLY A 28 -10.84 -8.21 -12.13
N THR A 29 -11.17 -9.48 -12.38
CA THR A 29 -12.16 -10.22 -11.58
C THR A 29 -11.53 -11.04 -10.47
N ALA A 30 -12.37 -11.54 -9.54
CA ALA A 30 -11.95 -12.54 -8.56
C ALA A 30 -11.28 -13.76 -9.25
N PRO A 31 -10.29 -14.41 -8.62
CA PRO A 31 -9.64 -15.56 -9.21
C PRO A 31 -10.60 -16.75 -9.34
N LEU A 32 -10.45 -17.51 -10.41
CA LEU A 32 -11.14 -18.78 -10.57
C LEU A 32 -10.62 -19.84 -9.58
N PRO A 33 -11.42 -20.89 -9.27
CA PRO A 33 -10.95 -22.00 -8.45
C PRO A 33 -9.67 -22.66 -9.01
N PRO A 34 -8.82 -23.23 -8.15
CA PRO A 34 -7.58 -23.88 -8.59
C PRO A 34 -7.86 -25.05 -9.55
N PRO A 35 -6.98 -25.29 -10.54
CA PRO A 35 -7.11 -26.42 -11.45
C PRO A 35 -7.03 -27.76 -10.70
N SER A 36 -7.74 -28.76 -11.22
CA SER A 36 -7.64 -30.13 -10.73
C SER A 36 -6.67 -30.94 -11.58
N PHE A 37 -5.82 -31.74 -10.93
CA PHE A 37 -4.80 -32.55 -11.60
C PHE A 37 -5.11 -34.04 -11.42
N GLN A 38 -5.11 -34.80 -12.51
CA GLN A 38 -5.28 -36.27 -12.47
C GLN A 38 -3.98 -36.99 -12.13
N THR A 39 -2.83 -36.36 -12.39
CA THR A 39 -1.50 -36.89 -12.09
C THR A 39 -0.79 -35.99 -11.08
N PRO A 40 0.17 -36.50 -10.29
CA PRO A 40 0.96 -35.67 -9.39
C PRO A 40 1.60 -34.48 -10.12
N LEU A 41 1.42 -33.28 -9.58
CA LEU A 41 2.03 -32.05 -10.07
C LEU A 41 3.42 -31.88 -9.44
N THR A 42 4.44 -31.63 -10.28
CA THR A 42 5.75 -31.22 -9.78
C THR A 42 5.69 -29.76 -9.34
N ALA A 43 5.71 -29.54 -8.04
CA ALA A 43 5.51 -28.22 -7.42
C ALA A 43 6.84 -27.45 -7.25
N ASN A 44 7.55 -27.18 -8.35
CA ASN A 44 8.90 -26.56 -8.35
C ASN A 44 8.96 -25.08 -8.80
N ARG A 45 7.80 -24.42 -8.89
CA ARG A 45 7.62 -23.02 -9.31
C ARG A 45 7.90 -21.99 -8.18
N LYS A 46 8.99 -22.16 -7.41
CA LYS A 46 9.24 -21.36 -6.18
C LYS A 46 9.53 -19.87 -6.40
N ASN A 47 10.01 -19.48 -7.57
CA ASN A 47 10.49 -18.12 -7.88
C ASN A 47 9.55 -17.35 -8.83
N ILE A 48 8.28 -17.75 -8.91
CA ILE A 48 7.28 -17.05 -9.71
C ILE A 48 6.92 -15.73 -9.05
N LYS A 49 6.85 -14.67 -9.84
CA LYS A 49 6.39 -13.34 -9.45
C LYS A 49 5.22 -12.92 -10.32
N CYS A 50 4.29 -12.16 -9.75
CA CYS A 50 3.26 -11.49 -10.52
C CYS A 50 3.84 -10.33 -11.31
N VAL A 51 3.17 -9.97 -12.41
CA VAL A 51 3.56 -8.82 -13.24
C VAL A 51 3.60 -7.56 -12.39
N ARG A 52 4.72 -6.82 -12.48
CA ARG A 52 4.86 -5.53 -11.83
C ARG A 52 5.86 -4.61 -12.53
N ALA A 53 5.61 -3.31 -12.41
CA ALA A 53 6.44 -2.21 -12.87
C ALA A 53 7.70 -2.03 -11.99
N LEU A 54 8.86 -1.74 -12.62
CA LEU A 54 10.18 -1.63 -11.96
C LEU A 54 10.79 -0.22 -12.00
N GLY A 55 10.06 0.79 -12.49
CA GLY A 55 10.60 2.12 -12.83
C GLY A 55 11.30 2.14 -14.20
N ALA A 56 11.88 1.01 -14.62
CA ALA A 56 12.31 0.78 -16.00
C ALA A 56 11.97 -0.66 -16.41
N GLY A 57 10.99 -0.81 -17.30
CA GLY A 57 10.49 -2.12 -17.73
C GLY A 57 9.59 -2.79 -16.68
N TYR A 58 9.47 -4.12 -16.76
CA TYR A 58 8.63 -4.91 -15.86
C TYR A 58 9.23 -6.31 -15.67
N GLU A 59 8.79 -7.01 -14.63
CA GLU A 59 9.07 -8.43 -14.44
C GLU A 59 7.79 -9.21 -14.11
N GLY A 60 7.91 -10.53 -14.01
CA GLY A 60 6.82 -11.42 -13.60
C GLY A 60 6.01 -12.00 -14.77
N THR A 61 4.95 -12.71 -14.44
CA THR A 61 4.04 -13.37 -15.38
C THR A 61 2.60 -13.26 -14.86
N GLU A 62 1.60 -13.40 -15.73
CA GLU A 62 0.19 -13.39 -15.35
C GLU A 62 -0.24 -14.70 -14.66
N ASP A 63 0.34 -15.83 -15.08
CA ASP A 63 0.21 -17.12 -14.36
C ASP A 63 1.13 -17.09 -13.12
N CYS A 64 0.74 -16.29 -12.13
CA CYS A 64 1.56 -16.05 -10.95
C CYS A 64 0.96 -16.46 -9.61
N LEU A 65 -0.32 -16.85 -9.59
CA LEU A 65 -1.03 -17.20 -8.37
C LEU A 65 -0.55 -18.55 -7.85
N VAL A 66 0.50 -18.51 -7.03
CA VAL A 66 1.12 -19.69 -6.41
C VAL A 66 1.24 -19.52 -4.89
N ALA A 67 1.23 -20.65 -4.18
CA ALA A 67 1.56 -20.74 -2.76
C ALA A 67 2.81 -21.58 -2.57
N ASN A 68 3.76 -21.11 -1.74
CA ASN A 68 4.95 -21.85 -1.32
C ASN A 68 4.83 -22.27 0.15
N ILE A 69 4.93 -23.56 0.44
CA ILE A 69 4.81 -24.09 1.80
C ILE A 69 6.17 -24.53 2.34
N TYR A 70 6.47 -24.10 3.57
CA TYR A 70 7.65 -24.47 4.34
C TYR A 70 7.19 -25.03 5.68
N THR A 71 7.51 -26.28 5.96
CA THR A 71 7.01 -26.98 7.15
C THR A 71 8.11 -27.80 7.82
N PRO A 72 8.14 -27.88 9.17
CA PRO A 72 9.07 -28.75 9.89
C PRO A 72 8.61 -30.21 9.87
N SER A 73 7.38 -30.50 9.45
CA SER A 73 6.82 -31.85 9.48
C SER A 73 5.58 -32.01 8.60
N LEU A 74 5.51 -33.11 7.85
CA LEU A 74 4.31 -33.51 7.10
C LEU A 74 3.33 -34.37 7.92
N ASP A 75 3.55 -34.48 9.22
CA ASP A 75 2.64 -35.18 10.12
C ASP A 75 1.40 -34.32 10.37
N ASN A 76 0.29 -34.70 9.74
CA ASN A 76 -0.99 -34.01 9.81
C ASN A 76 -1.65 -34.03 11.20
N THR A 77 -1.09 -34.77 12.17
CA THR A 77 -1.58 -34.78 13.55
C THR A 77 -0.98 -33.67 14.42
N LYS A 78 0.11 -33.02 13.98
CA LYS A 78 0.82 -32.01 14.78
C LYS A 78 0.06 -30.72 15.02
N LYS A 79 -0.77 -30.29 14.05
CA LYS A 79 -1.53 -29.03 14.10
C LYS A 79 -0.67 -27.83 14.49
N LEU A 80 0.34 -27.53 13.67
CA LEU A 80 1.25 -26.41 13.91
C LEU A 80 0.61 -25.08 13.50
N PRO A 81 0.85 -23.97 14.22
CA PRO A 81 0.38 -22.64 13.78
C PRO A 81 0.92 -22.33 12.37
N VAL A 82 0.08 -21.65 11.58
CA VAL A 82 0.37 -21.31 10.19
C VAL A 82 0.60 -19.82 10.09
N MET A 83 1.78 -19.39 9.62
CA MET A 83 2.08 -18.01 9.26
C MET A 83 1.99 -17.85 7.74
N VAL A 84 1.13 -16.96 7.27
CA VAL A 84 0.91 -16.68 5.86
C VAL A 84 1.57 -15.36 5.51
N TRP A 85 2.67 -15.41 4.77
CA TRP A 85 3.45 -14.26 4.34
C TRP A 85 2.87 -13.65 3.06
N ILE A 86 2.45 -12.38 3.17
CA ILE A 86 2.01 -11.51 2.08
C ILE A 86 3.14 -10.52 1.81
N LYS A 87 3.75 -10.67 0.64
CA LYS A 87 4.91 -9.87 0.24
C LYS A 87 4.46 -8.50 -0.28
N GLY A 88 5.11 -7.41 0.16
CA GLY A 88 4.96 -6.09 -0.45
C GLY A 88 5.94 -5.84 -1.61
N LYS A 89 5.61 -4.87 -2.49
CA LYS A 89 6.42 -4.45 -3.64
C LYS A 89 7.82 -3.98 -3.24
N GLU A 90 7.89 -3.21 -2.16
CA GLU A 90 9.08 -2.54 -1.63
C GLU A 90 10.16 -3.54 -1.19
N PHE A 91 9.73 -4.75 -0.81
CA PHE A 91 10.58 -5.81 -0.28
C PHE A 91 11.73 -6.20 -1.21
N ASP A 92 11.46 -6.26 -2.52
CA ASP A 92 12.44 -6.74 -3.51
C ASP A 92 13.54 -5.72 -3.83
N GLN A 93 13.34 -4.45 -3.46
CA GLN A 93 14.36 -3.41 -3.62
C GLN A 93 15.36 -3.40 -2.47
N ILE A 94 14.98 -3.97 -1.31
CA ILE A 94 15.67 -3.78 -0.03
C ILE A 94 16.48 -5.02 0.37
N ILE A 95 16.12 -6.23 -0.07
CA ILE A 95 16.79 -7.46 0.39
C ILE A 95 17.17 -8.37 -0.79
N ASN A 96 18.47 -8.60 -0.95
CA ASN A 96 19.04 -9.50 -1.96
C ASN A 96 19.76 -10.69 -1.31
N PRO A 97 19.01 -11.54 -0.58
CA PRO A 97 18.91 -12.95 -0.97
C PRO A 97 17.46 -13.51 -0.94
N GLU A 98 17.24 -14.69 -1.54
CA GLU A 98 15.99 -15.46 -1.38
C GLU A 98 15.61 -15.53 0.11
N LEU A 99 14.36 -15.15 0.44
CA LEU A 99 13.81 -15.18 1.79
C LEU A 99 14.01 -16.56 2.45
N SER A 100 14.69 -16.58 3.60
CA SER A 100 14.80 -17.80 4.39
C SER A 100 13.74 -17.85 5.48
N PHE A 101 12.75 -18.72 5.29
CA PHE A 101 11.78 -19.05 6.34
C PHE A 101 12.31 -20.04 7.37
N ARG A 102 13.59 -20.41 7.29
CA ARG A 102 14.20 -21.44 8.15
C ARG A 102 14.05 -21.12 9.63
N ASN A 103 14.24 -19.87 10.04
CA ASN A 103 14.18 -19.49 11.46
C ASN A 103 12.77 -19.61 12.05
N PHE A 104 11.73 -19.41 11.23
CA PHE A 104 10.33 -19.65 11.62
C PHE A 104 10.04 -21.14 11.71
N VAL A 105 10.43 -21.91 10.70
CA VAL A 105 10.23 -23.37 10.64
C VAL A 105 10.89 -24.09 11.81
N LEU A 106 12.10 -23.66 12.21
CA LEU A 106 12.81 -24.20 13.38
C LEU A 106 12.10 -23.94 14.71
N ARG A 107 11.11 -23.07 14.74
CA ARG A 107 10.27 -22.76 15.92
C ARG A 107 8.89 -23.41 15.82
N ASP A 108 8.77 -24.51 15.08
CA ASP A 108 7.53 -25.29 14.95
C ASP A 108 6.35 -24.47 14.39
N VAL A 109 6.61 -23.70 13.34
CA VAL A 109 5.60 -22.94 12.59
C VAL A 109 5.63 -23.38 11.13
N VAL A 110 4.45 -23.55 10.53
CA VAL A 110 4.32 -23.71 9.07
C VAL A 110 4.26 -22.33 8.45
N VAL A 111 5.11 -22.06 7.46
CA VAL A 111 5.07 -20.81 6.71
C VAL A 111 4.52 -21.05 5.32
N VAL A 112 3.55 -20.24 4.90
CA VAL A 112 3.01 -20.21 3.54
C VAL A 112 3.27 -18.83 2.96
N SER A 113 4.00 -18.73 1.85
CA SER A 113 4.09 -17.47 1.09
C SER A 113 3.08 -17.50 -0.05
N LEU A 114 2.27 -16.45 -0.16
CA LEU A 114 1.26 -16.29 -1.20
C LEU A 114 1.65 -15.19 -2.19
N ASN A 115 1.45 -15.48 -3.48
CA ASN A 115 1.44 -14.46 -4.52
C ASN A 115 0.02 -13.95 -4.76
N TYR A 116 -0.10 -12.68 -5.12
CA TYR A 116 -1.34 -12.03 -5.52
C TYR A 116 -1.05 -11.05 -6.67
N ARG A 117 -2.05 -10.78 -7.52
CA ARG A 117 -1.86 -9.83 -8.63
C ARG A 117 -1.54 -8.42 -8.10
N GLU A 118 -0.59 -7.77 -8.74
CA GLU A 118 -0.11 -6.43 -8.41
C GLU A 118 -0.46 -5.41 -9.51
N SER A 119 -0.24 -4.12 -9.24
CA SER A 119 -0.41 -3.03 -10.21
C SER A 119 -1.84 -3.00 -10.81
N ILE A 120 -1.99 -2.50 -12.03
CA ILE A 120 -3.27 -2.43 -12.75
C ILE A 120 -3.94 -3.81 -12.85
N LEU A 121 -3.18 -4.91 -12.95
CA LEU A 121 -3.75 -6.25 -13.04
C LEU A 121 -4.39 -6.74 -11.73
N GLY A 122 -3.95 -6.21 -10.59
CA GLY A 122 -4.52 -6.54 -9.28
C GLY A 122 -5.56 -5.53 -8.79
N PHE A 123 -5.49 -4.29 -9.26
CA PHE A 123 -6.13 -3.15 -8.60
C PHE A 123 -6.83 -2.18 -9.56
N LEU A 124 -7.03 -2.55 -10.83
CA LEU A 124 -7.95 -1.82 -11.70
C LEU A 124 -9.37 -1.88 -11.10
N CYS A 125 -9.95 -0.70 -10.86
CA CYS A 125 -11.25 -0.56 -10.20
C CYS A 125 -12.13 0.40 -11.01
N LEU A 126 -13.04 -0.16 -11.81
CA LEU A 126 -13.94 0.58 -12.69
C LEU A 126 -15.41 0.47 -12.27
N GLY A 127 -15.73 -0.40 -11.30
CA GLY A 127 -17.10 -0.64 -10.86
C GLY A 127 -17.97 -1.33 -11.90
N THR A 128 -17.35 -2.15 -12.75
CA THR A 128 -17.99 -3.03 -13.72
C THR A 128 -17.85 -4.49 -13.30
N GLU A 129 -18.62 -5.40 -13.91
CA GLU A 129 -18.50 -6.84 -13.64
C GLU A 129 -17.11 -7.40 -14.02
N THR A 130 -16.45 -6.81 -15.02
CA THR A 130 -15.12 -7.24 -15.54
C THR A 130 -13.95 -6.62 -14.77
N ALA A 131 -14.14 -5.46 -14.16
CA ALA A 131 -13.15 -4.77 -13.34
C ALA A 131 -13.81 -4.16 -12.07
N PRO A 132 -14.34 -5.02 -11.17
CA PRO A 132 -15.01 -4.56 -9.95
C PRO A 132 -14.06 -3.91 -8.94
N GLY A 133 -12.76 -4.19 -9.04
CA GLY A 133 -11.75 -3.78 -8.07
C GLY A 133 -11.18 -4.95 -7.27
N ASN A 134 -10.11 -4.64 -6.54
CA ASN A 134 -9.53 -5.47 -5.47
C ASN A 134 -9.20 -6.93 -5.87
N ALA A 135 -8.88 -7.20 -7.14
CA ALA A 135 -8.57 -8.54 -7.63
C ALA A 135 -7.38 -9.17 -6.87
N GLY A 136 -6.34 -8.40 -6.57
CA GLY A 136 -5.19 -8.83 -5.76
C GLY A 136 -5.58 -9.20 -4.32
N LEU A 137 -6.48 -8.45 -3.68
CA LEU A 137 -6.98 -8.80 -2.34
C LEU A 137 -7.86 -10.05 -2.37
N LYS A 138 -8.67 -10.21 -3.43
CA LYS A 138 -9.46 -11.43 -3.67
C LYS A 138 -8.57 -12.65 -3.94
N ASP A 139 -7.38 -12.47 -4.53
CA ASP A 139 -6.36 -13.52 -4.65
C ASP A 139 -5.85 -13.98 -3.29
N ILE A 140 -5.59 -13.06 -2.36
CA ILE A 140 -5.21 -13.40 -0.98
C ILE A 140 -6.33 -14.19 -0.30
N ILE A 141 -7.60 -13.77 -0.43
CA ILE A 141 -8.75 -14.51 0.11
C ILE A 141 -8.84 -15.92 -0.48
N ALA A 142 -8.65 -16.08 -1.78
CA ALA A 142 -8.65 -17.39 -2.42
C ALA A 142 -7.51 -18.28 -1.90
N GLY A 143 -6.31 -17.71 -1.72
CA GLY A 143 -5.18 -18.38 -1.09
C GLY A 143 -5.48 -18.81 0.34
N LEU A 144 -6.10 -17.95 1.16
CA LEU A 144 -6.51 -18.28 2.53
C LEU A 144 -7.57 -19.39 2.57
N LYS A 145 -8.57 -19.35 1.69
CA LYS A 145 -9.57 -20.43 1.53
C LYS A 145 -8.90 -21.75 1.16
N TRP A 146 -7.88 -21.71 0.29
CA TRP A 146 -7.10 -22.88 -0.05
C TRP A 146 -6.30 -23.40 1.14
N ILE A 147 -5.64 -22.52 1.90
CA ILE A 147 -4.86 -22.88 3.10
C ILE A 147 -5.78 -23.55 4.11
N GLN A 148 -6.94 -22.97 4.43
CA GLN A 148 -7.90 -23.55 5.36
C GLN A 148 -8.29 -24.99 4.98
N LYS A 149 -8.48 -25.25 3.69
CA LYS A 149 -8.87 -26.58 3.19
C LYS A 149 -7.73 -27.60 3.19
N ASN A 150 -6.48 -27.17 3.02
CA ASN A 150 -5.37 -28.09 2.66
C ASN A 150 -4.22 -28.13 3.66
N ILE A 151 -4.02 -27.11 4.49
CA ILE A 151 -2.78 -26.94 5.26
C ILE A 151 -2.55 -28.05 6.30
N ALA A 152 -3.62 -28.72 6.74
CA ALA A 152 -3.55 -29.91 7.58
C ALA A 152 -2.67 -31.01 6.99
N GLN A 153 -2.66 -31.18 5.66
CA GLN A 153 -1.81 -32.19 4.99
C GLN A 153 -0.32 -31.86 5.06
N PHE A 154 0.03 -30.63 5.42
CA PHE A 154 1.39 -30.14 5.57
C PHE A 154 1.77 -29.92 7.04
N GLY A 155 0.99 -30.50 7.96
CA GLY A 155 1.20 -30.43 9.41
C GLY A 155 0.69 -29.15 10.07
N GLY A 156 0.09 -28.23 9.30
CA GLY A 156 -0.45 -26.97 9.81
C GLY A 156 -1.86 -27.09 10.39
N ASP A 157 -2.22 -26.16 11.26
CA ASP A 157 -3.55 -26.04 11.86
C ASP A 157 -4.39 -25.00 11.08
N PRO A 158 -5.46 -25.41 10.38
CA PRO A 158 -6.34 -24.47 9.68
C PRO A 158 -7.08 -23.51 10.63
N ASP A 159 -7.17 -23.85 11.93
CA ASP A 159 -7.83 -23.04 12.96
C ASP A 159 -6.85 -22.08 13.69
N SER A 160 -5.59 -22.02 13.24
CA SER A 160 -4.58 -21.10 13.79
C SER A 160 -3.72 -20.47 12.69
N ILE A 161 -4.37 -19.63 11.89
CA ILE A 161 -3.76 -18.88 10.79
C ILE A 161 -3.42 -17.44 11.23
N THR A 162 -2.15 -17.07 11.11
CA THR A 162 -1.62 -15.73 11.28
C THR A 162 -1.22 -15.17 9.93
N ILE A 163 -1.83 -14.08 9.48
CA ILE A 163 -1.39 -13.39 8.26
C ILE A 163 -0.34 -12.33 8.62
N VAL A 164 0.72 -12.22 7.82
CA VAL A 164 1.88 -11.35 8.08
C VAL A 164 2.29 -10.68 6.79
N GLY A 165 2.52 -9.37 6.79
CA GLY A 165 3.02 -8.68 5.61
C GLY A 165 3.77 -7.40 5.95
N HIS A 166 4.54 -6.93 4.97
CA HIS A 166 5.35 -5.71 5.06
C HIS A 166 5.01 -4.73 3.93
N GLY A 167 5.03 -3.42 4.19
CA GLY A 167 4.77 -2.39 3.19
C GLY A 167 3.37 -2.53 2.62
N SER A 168 3.27 -2.58 1.30
CA SER A 168 2.01 -2.89 0.60
C SER A 168 1.38 -4.22 1.02
N GLY A 169 2.18 -5.23 1.41
CA GLY A 169 1.69 -6.48 1.99
C GLY A 169 1.14 -6.31 3.40
N GLY A 170 1.68 -5.35 4.18
CA GLY A 170 1.18 -4.97 5.50
C GLY A 170 -0.17 -4.27 5.41
N ALA A 171 -0.31 -3.33 4.47
CA ALA A 171 -1.61 -2.71 4.15
C ALA A 171 -2.65 -3.75 3.70
N ALA A 172 -2.26 -4.70 2.83
CA ALA A 172 -3.14 -5.79 2.42
C ALA A 172 -3.56 -6.69 3.58
N VAL A 173 -2.63 -7.04 4.50
CA VAL A 173 -2.96 -7.77 5.74
C VAL A 173 -4.02 -7.05 6.54
N ASP A 174 -3.84 -5.76 6.74
CA ASP A 174 -4.76 -4.96 7.55
C ASP A 174 -6.15 -4.87 6.91
N LEU A 175 -6.20 -4.60 5.60
CA LEU A 175 -7.43 -4.61 4.80
C LEU A 175 -8.14 -5.97 4.81
N VAL A 176 -7.40 -7.08 4.79
CA VAL A 176 -7.98 -8.43 4.95
C VAL A 176 -8.70 -8.55 6.29
N THR A 177 -8.18 -7.95 7.37
CA THR A 177 -8.90 -7.96 8.66
C THR A 177 -10.18 -7.11 8.69
N MET A 178 -10.37 -6.24 7.71
CA MET A 178 -11.54 -5.37 7.57
C MET A 178 -12.59 -5.93 6.61
N SER A 179 -12.23 -6.89 5.74
CA SER A 179 -13.16 -7.50 4.79
C SER A 179 -14.04 -8.58 5.43
N PRO A 180 -15.37 -8.60 5.18
CA PRO A 180 -16.23 -9.71 5.57
C PRO A 180 -15.79 -11.06 4.98
N MET A 181 -15.12 -11.07 3.83
CA MET A 181 -14.66 -12.28 3.14
C MET A 181 -13.60 -13.06 3.94
N SER A 182 -12.93 -12.43 4.91
CA SER A 182 -11.87 -13.05 5.71
C SER A 182 -12.38 -13.72 6.99
N LYS A 183 -13.67 -13.58 7.30
CA LYS A 183 -14.27 -14.12 8.52
C LYS A 183 -14.08 -15.64 8.63
N GLY A 184 -13.42 -16.07 9.69
CA GLY A 184 -13.09 -17.49 9.93
C GLY A 184 -11.91 -18.03 9.12
N LEU A 185 -11.22 -17.19 8.34
CA LEU A 185 -10.00 -17.54 7.62
C LEU A 185 -8.73 -17.08 8.35
N VAL A 186 -8.81 -15.97 9.08
CA VAL A 186 -7.67 -15.35 9.76
C VAL A 186 -7.94 -15.25 11.26
N HIS A 187 -6.93 -15.60 12.06
CA HIS A 187 -7.05 -15.68 13.52
C HIS A 187 -6.14 -14.70 14.24
N LYS A 188 -5.07 -14.21 13.57
CA LYS A 188 -4.11 -13.22 14.06
C LYS A 188 -3.52 -12.46 12.87
N ALA A 189 -3.07 -11.23 13.08
CA ALA A 189 -2.50 -10.40 12.01
C ALA A 189 -1.22 -9.68 12.46
N ILE A 190 -0.28 -9.50 11.53
CA ILE A 190 0.93 -8.68 11.73
C ILE A 190 1.11 -7.79 10.50
N ALA A 191 0.93 -6.48 10.67
CA ALA A 191 1.11 -5.47 9.64
C ALA A 191 2.39 -4.66 9.93
N GLN A 192 3.39 -4.80 9.08
CA GLN A 192 4.71 -4.17 9.24
C GLN A 192 4.89 -3.05 8.22
N SER A 193 5.18 -1.84 8.69
CA SER A 193 5.46 -0.66 7.86
C SER A 193 4.43 -0.41 6.75
N GLY A 194 3.15 -0.60 7.06
CA GLY A 194 2.03 -0.41 6.16
C GLY A 194 0.74 -0.95 6.77
N ASN A 195 -0.36 -0.21 6.63
CA ASN A 195 -1.67 -0.53 7.21
C ASN A 195 -2.79 0.11 6.36
N ALA A 196 -4.05 -0.17 6.69
CA ALA A 196 -5.21 0.29 5.91
C ALA A 196 -5.43 1.81 5.99
N TYR A 197 -4.85 2.50 6.98
CA TYR A 197 -4.89 3.96 7.11
C TYR A 197 -3.70 4.65 6.43
N SER A 198 -2.74 3.91 5.86
CA SER A 198 -1.69 4.52 5.07
C SER A 198 -2.31 5.28 3.89
N PRO A 199 -1.85 6.51 3.57
CA PRO A 199 -2.51 7.36 2.56
C PRO A 199 -2.57 6.71 1.18
N TRP A 200 -1.63 5.80 0.91
CA TRP A 200 -1.48 5.04 -0.32
C TRP A 200 -2.20 3.67 -0.33
N ALA A 201 -2.80 3.24 0.79
CA ALA A 201 -3.36 1.89 0.94
C ALA A 201 -4.72 1.70 0.25
N VAL A 202 -5.52 2.77 0.14
CA VAL A 202 -6.82 2.76 -0.55
C VAL A 202 -6.91 4.01 -1.43
N SER A 203 -7.29 3.83 -2.69
CA SER A 203 -7.50 4.91 -3.64
C SER A 203 -8.67 5.80 -3.25
N ARG A 204 -8.50 7.10 -3.48
CA ARG A 204 -9.54 8.13 -3.30
C ARG A 204 -10.18 8.57 -4.61
N ASP A 205 -9.51 8.23 -5.71
CA ASP A 205 -10.01 8.39 -7.05
C ASP A 205 -9.52 7.19 -7.88
N ASN A 206 -10.39 6.19 -7.97
CA ASN A 206 -10.13 4.97 -8.72
C ASN A 206 -10.09 5.20 -10.25
N LEU A 207 -10.64 6.32 -10.74
CA LEU A 207 -10.71 6.60 -12.17
C LEU A 207 -9.58 7.52 -12.65
N LYS A 208 -9.06 8.43 -11.80
CA LYS A 208 -8.00 9.39 -12.16
C LYS A 208 -6.84 8.75 -12.91
N HIS A 209 -6.12 7.83 -12.27
CA HIS A 209 -4.94 7.21 -12.86
C HIS A 209 -5.29 6.26 -14.01
N ALA A 210 -6.48 5.65 -13.98
CA ALA A 210 -6.95 4.84 -15.10
C ALA A 210 -7.13 5.71 -16.37
N LEU A 211 -7.77 6.86 -16.23
CA LEU A 211 -7.93 7.82 -17.33
C LEU A 211 -6.58 8.39 -17.80
N ASP A 212 -5.67 8.73 -16.86
CA ASP A 212 -4.34 9.25 -17.19
C ASP A 212 -3.52 8.22 -17.99
N VAL A 213 -3.61 6.93 -17.63
CA VAL A 213 -2.97 5.84 -18.40
C VAL A 213 -3.60 5.69 -19.78
N ALA A 214 -4.93 5.73 -19.89
CA ALA A 214 -5.61 5.60 -21.18
C ALA A 214 -5.27 6.77 -22.12
N GLU A 215 -5.19 7.99 -21.59
CA GLU A 215 -4.77 9.18 -22.33
C GLU A 215 -3.32 9.07 -22.82
N ALA A 216 -2.40 8.63 -21.96
CA ALA A 216 -1.00 8.41 -22.33
C ALA A 216 -0.82 7.29 -23.38
N LEU A 217 -1.76 6.34 -23.44
CA LEU A 217 -1.84 5.33 -24.52
C LEU A 217 -2.46 5.89 -25.82
N GLY A 218 -2.89 7.14 -25.84
CA GLY A 218 -3.47 7.82 -27.01
C GLY A 218 -4.98 7.61 -27.18
N HIS A 219 -5.70 7.27 -26.10
CA HIS A 219 -7.15 7.08 -26.12
C HIS A 219 -7.88 8.25 -25.45
N THR A 220 -8.88 8.80 -26.13
CA THR A 220 -9.86 9.70 -25.53
C THR A 220 -11.03 8.89 -25.01
N ILE A 221 -11.23 8.90 -23.69
CA ILE A 221 -12.24 8.09 -23.00
C ILE A 221 -13.37 8.99 -22.52
N THR A 222 -14.61 8.61 -22.84
CA THR A 222 -15.82 9.30 -22.35
C THR A 222 -16.76 8.37 -21.59
N THR A 223 -16.50 7.06 -21.59
CA THR A 223 -17.32 6.03 -20.91
C THR A 223 -16.46 4.99 -20.22
N ILE A 224 -16.99 4.38 -19.15
CA ILE A 224 -16.30 3.31 -18.41
C ILE A 224 -16.10 2.07 -19.29
N GLU A 225 -17.04 1.80 -20.20
CA GLU A 225 -16.97 0.68 -21.14
C GLU A 225 -15.76 0.82 -22.09
N GLN A 226 -15.52 2.04 -22.62
CA GLN A 226 -14.33 2.31 -23.42
C GLN A 226 -13.05 2.12 -22.61
N LEU A 227 -13.03 2.58 -21.36
CA LEU A 227 -11.89 2.43 -20.47
C LEU A 227 -11.57 0.94 -20.22
N SER A 228 -12.60 0.14 -19.96
CA SER A 228 -12.48 -1.31 -19.80
C SER A 228 -11.98 -1.99 -21.08
N GLU A 229 -12.47 -1.60 -22.25
CA GLU A 229 -12.02 -2.14 -23.54
C GLU A 229 -10.54 -1.84 -23.79
N VAL A 230 -10.09 -0.61 -23.54
CA VAL A 230 -8.69 -0.20 -23.73
C VAL A 230 -7.76 -1.07 -22.89
N PHE A 231 -8.04 -1.24 -21.59
CA PHE A 231 -7.17 -2.05 -20.75
C PHE A 231 -7.20 -3.53 -21.10
N THR A 232 -8.36 -4.05 -21.48
CA THR A 232 -8.50 -5.46 -21.91
C THR A 232 -7.74 -5.73 -23.20
N ARG A 233 -7.54 -4.75 -24.08
CA ARG A 233 -6.85 -4.92 -25.37
C ARG A 233 -5.38 -4.54 -25.35
N THR A 234 -4.92 -3.87 -24.30
CA THR A 234 -3.55 -3.35 -24.22
C THR A 234 -2.60 -4.41 -23.67
N SER A 235 -1.44 -4.57 -24.31
CA SER A 235 -0.42 -5.50 -23.82
C SER A 235 0.13 -5.07 -22.46
N VAL A 236 0.46 -6.02 -21.60
CA VAL A 236 1.11 -5.79 -20.30
C VAL A 236 2.33 -4.88 -20.43
N GLY A 237 3.18 -5.08 -21.44
CA GLY A 237 4.37 -4.26 -21.63
C GLY A 237 4.07 -2.77 -21.88
N ALA A 238 3.00 -2.47 -22.64
CA ALA A 238 2.56 -1.10 -22.87
C ALA A 238 1.95 -0.46 -21.61
N LEU A 239 1.11 -1.22 -20.87
CA LEU A 239 0.56 -0.77 -19.59
C LEU A 239 1.68 -0.43 -18.60
N MET A 240 2.63 -1.36 -18.41
CA MET A 240 3.74 -1.15 -17.48
C MET A 240 4.66 -0.01 -17.93
N GLY A 241 4.85 0.18 -19.24
CA GLY A 241 5.60 1.30 -19.78
C GLY A 241 5.03 2.64 -19.30
N VAL A 242 3.73 2.86 -19.51
CA VAL A 242 3.05 4.10 -19.08
C VAL A 242 3.04 4.23 -17.56
N ILE A 243 2.77 3.14 -16.82
CA ILE A 243 2.72 3.16 -15.36
C ILE A 243 4.08 3.52 -14.74
N ASN A 244 5.19 3.12 -15.35
CA ASN A 244 6.53 3.49 -14.89
C ASN A 244 6.81 4.99 -15.02
N ASP A 245 6.15 5.67 -15.96
CA ASP A 245 6.35 7.09 -16.24
C ASP A 245 5.46 8.00 -15.36
N LEU A 246 4.54 7.41 -14.57
CA LEU A 246 3.73 8.15 -13.61
C LEU A 246 4.61 8.62 -12.43
N ASP A 247 4.55 9.91 -12.16
CA ASP A 247 5.35 10.57 -11.14
C ASP A 247 4.45 11.17 -10.05
N LEU A 248 4.25 10.39 -8.97
CA LEU A 248 3.23 10.63 -7.94
C LEU A 248 3.87 11.13 -6.63
N THR A 249 4.14 12.44 -6.56
CA THR A 249 4.85 13.12 -5.45
C THR A 249 4.07 13.15 -4.13
N ASP A 250 2.74 13.06 -4.19
CA ASP A 250 1.82 13.02 -3.04
C ASP A 250 1.86 11.70 -2.27
N ASN A 251 2.75 10.78 -2.65
CA ASN A 251 2.84 9.39 -2.18
C ASN A 251 1.68 8.48 -2.59
N SER A 252 0.78 8.89 -3.48
CA SER A 252 -0.27 8.01 -3.99
C SER A 252 0.31 6.82 -4.78
N LEU A 253 -0.50 5.78 -4.92
CA LEU A 253 -0.22 4.66 -5.83
C LEU A 253 -1.23 4.71 -6.98
N ALA A 254 -0.73 4.62 -8.22
CA ALA A 254 -1.56 4.68 -9.42
C ALA A 254 -2.73 3.67 -9.39
N PHE A 255 -2.44 2.45 -8.95
CA PHE A 255 -3.43 1.38 -8.79
C PHE A 255 -3.29 0.78 -7.39
N ALA A 256 -4.22 1.18 -6.52
CA ALA A 256 -4.35 0.74 -5.13
C ALA A 256 -5.72 0.07 -4.93
N PRO A 257 -5.91 -0.67 -3.82
CA PRO A 257 -7.24 -1.07 -3.38
C PRO A 257 -8.27 0.06 -3.45
N CYS A 258 -9.53 -0.24 -3.71
CA CYS A 258 -10.61 0.76 -3.78
C CYS A 258 -11.81 0.35 -2.91
N VAL A 259 -12.72 1.30 -2.65
CA VAL A 259 -14.05 0.99 -2.14
C VAL A 259 -14.90 0.53 -3.33
N GLU A 260 -15.36 -0.71 -3.31
CA GLU A 260 -16.06 -1.31 -4.44
C GLU A 260 -17.54 -0.94 -4.47
N ARG A 261 -18.10 -0.99 -5.67
CA ARG A 261 -19.54 -0.85 -5.89
C ARG A 261 -20.28 -2.02 -5.24
N GLU A 262 -21.25 -1.72 -4.37
CA GLU A 262 -21.95 -2.71 -3.54
C GLU A 262 -22.77 -3.72 -4.35
N GLU A 263 -23.50 -3.25 -5.37
CA GLU A 263 -24.42 -4.08 -6.15
C GLU A 263 -23.89 -4.35 -7.57
N LEU A 264 -23.00 -5.33 -7.69
CA LEU A 264 -22.57 -5.88 -8.98
C LEU A 264 -23.07 -7.33 -9.13
N ASN A 265 -23.71 -7.62 -10.25
CA ASN A 265 -24.33 -8.92 -10.48
C ASN A 265 -23.26 -10.03 -10.54
N GLY A 266 -23.42 -11.05 -9.70
CA GLY A 266 -22.50 -12.20 -9.65
C GLY A 266 -21.11 -11.90 -9.07
N VAL A 267 -20.88 -10.70 -8.52
CA VAL A 267 -19.59 -10.31 -7.92
C VAL A 267 -19.76 -10.11 -6.42
N GLU A 268 -19.01 -10.86 -5.63
CA GLU A 268 -18.89 -10.62 -4.18
C GLU A 268 -17.82 -9.54 -3.94
N PRO A 269 -18.17 -8.39 -3.33
CA PRO A 269 -17.21 -7.35 -3.03
C PRO A 269 -16.32 -7.72 -1.83
N PHE A 270 -15.05 -7.38 -1.93
CA PHE A 270 -14.07 -7.42 -0.85
C PHE A 270 -14.28 -6.29 0.16
N LEU A 271 -14.53 -5.06 -0.30
CA LEU A 271 -14.65 -3.87 0.56
C LEU A 271 -15.69 -2.88 -0.02
N ILE A 272 -16.75 -2.58 0.73
CA ILE A 272 -17.81 -1.62 0.33
C ILE A 272 -17.86 -0.35 1.20
N LYS A 273 -17.01 -0.28 2.23
CA LYS A 273 -16.86 0.84 3.16
C LYS A 273 -15.40 1.23 3.26
N THR A 274 -15.11 2.47 3.62
CA THR A 274 -13.73 2.90 3.84
C THR A 274 -13.14 2.21 5.09
N PRO A 275 -11.80 2.09 5.20
CA PRO A 275 -11.17 1.63 6.43
C PRO A 275 -11.62 2.42 7.67
N ALA A 276 -11.77 3.74 7.53
CA ALA A 276 -12.20 4.60 8.63
C ALA A 276 -13.64 4.30 9.07
N GLN A 277 -14.56 4.11 8.13
CA GLN A 277 -15.94 3.69 8.42
C GLN A 277 -15.98 2.32 9.09
N ILE A 278 -15.24 1.33 8.57
CA ILE A 278 -15.23 -0.04 9.13
C ILE A 278 -14.74 -0.05 10.59
N VAL A 279 -13.68 0.70 10.88
CA VAL A 279 -13.16 0.79 12.25
C VAL A 279 -14.15 1.52 13.17
N ASN A 280 -14.73 2.63 12.72
CA ASN A 280 -15.73 3.38 13.49
C ASN A 280 -16.99 2.56 13.80
N ASP A 281 -17.43 1.74 12.84
CA ASP A 281 -18.59 0.86 12.98
C ASP A 281 -18.28 -0.41 13.79
N GLY A 282 -16.99 -0.70 14.05
CA GLY A 282 -16.55 -1.90 14.75
C GLY A 282 -16.71 -3.18 13.93
N GLU A 283 -16.72 -3.07 12.59
CA GLU A 283 -17.02 -4.16 11.65
C GLU A 283 -15.79 -4.96 11.19
N PHE A 284 -14.62 -4.75 11.82
CA PHE A 284 -13.40 -5.51 11.55
C PHE A 284 -13.28 -6.78 12.40
N LEU A 285 -12.38 -7.69 12.01
CA LEU A 285 -12.08 -8.89 12.78
C LEU A 285 -11.46 -8.55 14.13
N ASN A 286 -12.13 -8.95 15.21
CA ASN A 286 -11.63 -8.77 16.58
C ASN A 286 -10.60 -9.86 16.96
N ILE A 287 -9.45 -9.85 16.30
CA ILE A 287 -8.36 -10.81 16.46
C ILE A 287 -7.10 -10.12 17.01
N PRO A 288 -6.16 -10.86 17.65
CA PRO A 288 -4.88 -10.29 18.04
C PRO A 288 -4.13 -9.74 16.82
N THR A 289 -3.61 -8.51 16.94
CA THR A 289 -2.95 -7.80 15.85
C THR A 289 -1.66 -7.13 16.32
N ILE A 290 -0.58 -7.27 15.56
CA ILE A 290 0.64 -6.45 15.71
C ILE A 290 0.67 -5.45 14.56
N ILE A 291 0.89 -4.17 14.88
CA ILE A 291 1.20 -3.10 13.93
C ILE A 291 2.60 -2.60 14.29
N GLY A 292 3.41 -2.24 13.31
CA GLY A 292 4.65 -1.53 13.62
C GLY A 292 5.32 -0.92 12.41
N TYR A 293 6.42 -0.23 12.69
CA TYR A 293 7.18 0.57 11.75
C TYR A 293 8.65 0.62 12.18
N VAL A 294 9.53 1.18 11.37
CA VAL A 294 10.97 1.37 11.65
C VAL A 294 11.29 2.81 12.06
N ASP A 295 12.51 3.10 12.52
CA ASP A 295 12.90 4.47 12.88
C ASP A 295 12.88 5.44 11.70
N TYR A 296 13.29 4.98 10.51
CA TYR A 296 13.56 5.85 9.37
C TYR A 296 12.83 5.39 8.09
N GLU A 297 11.50 5.37 8.19
CA GLU A 297 10.58 4.91 7.16
C GLU A 297 10.73 5.65 5.82
N GLY A 298 11.05 6.96 5.86
CA GLY A 298 11.13 7.77 4.64
C GLY A 298 12.25 7.39 3.68
N THR A 299 13.19 6.52 4.10
CA THR A 299 14.17 5.90 3.20
C THR A 299 13.52 5.19 2.00
N ILE A 300 12.24 4.81 2.09
CA ILE A 300 11.44 4.34 0.95
C ILE A 300 11.41 5.32 -0.23
N ARG A 301 11.57 6.63 -0.01
CA ARG A 301 11.60 7.70 -1.04
C ARG A 301 13.00 8.26 -1.33
N SER A 302 14.03 7.63 -0.80
CA SER A 302 15.41 8.15 -0.94
C SER A 302 15.90 8.18 -2.39
N LYS A 303 15.43 7.26 -3.23
CA LYS A 303 15.78 7.22 -4.65
C LYS A 303 15.13 8.40 -5.37
N GLU A 304 13.84 8.60 -5.18
CA GLU A 304 13.08 9.68 -5.82
C GLU A 304 13.58 11.06 -5.40
N ALA A 305 14.03 11.21 -4.14
CA ALA A 305 14.67 12.43 -3.66
C ALA A 305 15.83 12.91 -4.57
N VAL A 306 16.62 11.97 -5.11
CA VAL A 306 17.85 12.25 -5.86
C VAL A 306 17.68 12.00 -7.35
N ASP A 307 17.22 10.81 -7.74
CA ASP A 307 17.16 10.36 -9.13
C ASP A 307 15.98 10.98 -9.90
N ASN A 308 14.89 11.33 -9.19
CA ASN A 308 13.68 11.94 -9.76
C ASN A 308 13.54 13.43 -9.38
N ASP A 309 14.56 14.01 -8.74
CA ASP A 309 14.62 15.41 -8.34
C ASP A 309 13.49 15.86 -7.38
N TRP A 310 12.89 14.91 -6.64
CA TRP A 310 11.75 15.23 -5.75
C TRP A 310 12.14 16.22 -4.66
N LEU A 311 13.37 16.18 -4.13
CA LEU A 311 13.79 17.09 -3.07
C LEU A 311 13.79 18.57 -3.53
N ASN A 312 14.31 18.83 -4.72
CA ASN A 312 14.33 20.19 -5.27
C ASN A 312 12.91 20.66 -5.60
N ARG A 313 12.11 19.79 -6.24
CA ARG A 313 10.70 20.09 -6.54
C ARG A 313 9.87 20.35 -5.30
N MET A 314 10.09 19.61 -4.22
CA MET A 314 9.44 19.83 -2.94
C MET A 314 9.80 21.19 -2.32
N THR A 315 11.03 21.66 -2.57
CA THR A 315 11.48 22.99 -2.15
C THR A 315 10.77 24.09 -2.93
N GLU A 316 10.55 23.88 -4.23
CA GLU A 316 9.85 24.79 -5.14
C GLU A 316 8.33 24.81 -4.91
N SER A 317 7.72 23.64 -4.79
CA SER A 317 6.28 23.41 -4.70
C SER A 317 5.98 22.31 -3.68
N PHE A 318 5.90 22.71 -2.40
CA PHE A 318 5.63 21.78 -1.31
C PHE A 318 4.19 21.24 -1.33
N SER A 319 3.25 22.00 -1.91
CA SER A 319 1.84 21.60 -2.07
C SER A 319 1.69 20.30 -2.87
N ASP A 320 2.58 20.03 -3.83
CA ASP A 320 2.54 18.83 -4.68
C ASP A 320 2.90 17.54 -3.91
N PHE A 321 3.39 17.67 -2.68
CA PHE A 321 3.81 16.56 -1.82
C PHE A 321 2.81 16.27 -0.69
N ILE A 322 1.77 17.09 -0.55
CA ILE A 322 0.70 16.87 0.43
C ILE A 322 0.02 15.54 0.16
N GLN A 323 -0.24 14.79 1.22
CA GLN A 323 -0.79 13.44 1.09
C GLN A 323 -2.20 13.46 0.50
N PRO A 324 -2.59 12.45 -0.30
CA PRO A 324 -3.90 12.40 -0.95
C PRO A 324 -5.04 12.31 0.06
N ASP A 325 -4.77 11.96 1.32
CA ASP A 325 -5.75 11.83 2.40
C ASP A 325 -5.99 13.10 3.20
N LEU A 326 -5.59 14.25 2.66
CA LEU A 326 -5.77 15.56 3.25
C LEU A 326 -6.41 16.53 2.26
N GLU A 327 -7.39 17.29 2.75
CA GLU A 327 -7.94 18.47 2.08
C GLU A 327 -7.66 19.68 2.96
N ILE A 328 -6.64 20.46 2.59
CA ILE A 328 -6.06 21.54 3.40
C ILE A 328 -5.87 22.81 2.57
N ASP A 329 -5.89 23.97 3.24
CA ASP A 329 -5.60 25.24 2.61
C ASP A 329 -4.10 25.62 2.68
N ASP A 330 -3.74 26.75 2.07
CA ASP A 330 -2.36 27.24 2.03
C ASP A 330 -1.75 27.50 3.43
N ASP A 331 -2.56 27.85 4.43
CA ASP A 331 -2.07 28.12 5.79
C ASP A 331 -1.65 26.80 6.47
N GLU A 332 -2.45 25.74 6.34
CA GLU A 332 -2.07 24.41 6.82
C GLU A 332 -0.86 23.84 6.06
N VAL A 333 -0.80 24.01 4.74
CA VAL A 333 0.37 23.62 3.92
C VAL A 333 1.63 24.30 4.46
N ASN A 334 1.58 25.61 4.72
CA ASN A 334 2.69 26.36 5.28
C ASN A 334 3.06 25.92 6.70
N GLN A 335 2.08 25.52 7.51
CA GLN A 335 2.31 24.99 8.85
C GLN A 335 3.10 23.67 8.78
N ILE A 336 2.70 22.75 7.91
CA ILE A 336 3.42 21.47 7.69
C ILE A 336 4.82 21.75 7.16
N LYS A 337 4.96 22.62 6.16
CA LYS A 337 6.26 23.01 5.62
C LYS A 337 7.18 23.56 6.71
N THR A 338 6.67 24.44 7.57
CA THR A 338 7.45 25.04 8.67
C THR A 338 7.83 24.00 9.72
N TYR A 339 6.97 23.02 9.99
CA TYR A 339 7.25 21.96 10.95
C TYR A 339 8.47 21.11 10.53
N TYR A 340 8.55 20.74 9.25
CA TYR A 340 9.64 19.90 8.73
C TYR A 340 10.85 20.70 8.25
N PHE A 341 10.65 21.85 7.61
CA PHE A 341 11.68 22.63 6.90
C PHE A 341 11.86 24.03 7.49
N GLY A 342 11.58 24.19 8.79
CA GLY A 342 11.78 25.45 9.51
C GLY A 342 13.26 25.90 9.57
N PRO A 343 13.54 27.13 10.03
CA PRO A 343 14.87 27.74 9.96
C PRO A 343 15.96 26.99 10.75
N ASP A 344 15.58 26.18 11.75
CA ASP A 344 16.51 25.40 12.56
C ASP A 344 16.91 24.06 11.91
N LYS A 345 16.30 23.73 10.76
CA LYS A 345 16.48 22.48 10.02
C LYS A 345 17.44 22.70 8.85
N THR A 346 18.62 22.07 8.91
CA THR A 346 19.74 22.41 8.01
C THR A 346 20.10 21.31 7.00
N ASP A 347 19.63 20.08 7.21
CA ASP A 347 19.89 18.94 6.31
C ASP A 347 18.62 18.53 5.56
N LEU A 348 18.40 19.14 4.39
CA LEU A 348 17.18 18.94 3.61
C LEU A 348 16.88 17.47 3.29
N TYR A 349 17.91 16.61 3.18
CA TYR A 349 17.70 15.18 2.98
C TYR A 349 17.13 14.53 4.24
N GLU A 350 17.65 14.88 5.41
CA GLU A 350 17.10 14.41 6.69
C GLU A 350 15.62 14.83 6.80
N GLN A 351 15.32 16.11 6.57
CA GLN A 351 13.95 16.65 6.64
C GLN A 351 12.99 15.98 5.65
N TYR A 352 13.43 15.73 4.42
CA TYR A 352 12.65 15.04 3.40
C TYR A 352 12.30 13.62 3.84
N LEU A 353 13.27 12.89 4.38
CA LEU A 353 13.05 11.52 4.86
C LEU A 353 12.22 11.49 6.15
N GLU A 354 12.37 12.47 7.05
CA GLU A 354 11.45 12.66 8.20
C GLU A 354 10.01 12.84 7.71
N TYR A 355 9.78 13.77 6.77
CA TYR A 355 8.46 14.05 6.21
C TYR A 355 7.80 12.81 5.61
N HIS A 356 8.49 12.11 4.71
CA HIS A 356 7.94 10.91 4.07
C HIS A 356 7.75 9.75 5.03
N GLY A 357 8.65 9.57 6.01
CA GLY A 357 8.49 8.52 7.02
C GLY A 357 7.27 8.72 7.92
N ASP A 358 7.06 9.97 8.33
CA ASP A 358 5.92 10.36 9.15
C ASP A 358 4.60 10.20 8.41
N THR A 359 4.51 10.82 7.23
CA THR A 359 3.27 10.90 6.45
C THR A 359 2.85 9.56 5.86
N MET A 360 3.80 8.74 5.39
CA MET A 360 3.45 7.46 4.78
C MET A 360 3.12 6.38 5.82
N ILE A 361 3.87 6.28 6.92
CA ILE A 361 3.85 5.09 7.78
C ILE A 361 3.60 5.41 9.26
N LEU A 362 4.40 6.28 9.87
CA LEU A 362 4.37 6.44 11.33
C LEU A 362 3.02 7.02 11.80
N ILE A 363 2.51 8.04 11.11
CA ILE A 363 1.23 8.66 11.49
C ILE A 363 0.05 7.75 11.19
N SER A 364 0.04 7.07 10.04
CA SER A 364 -1.00 6.09 9.73
C SER A 364 -1.02 4.94 10.76
N SER A 365 0.15 4.44 11.18
CA SER A 365 0.27 3.39 12.19
C SER A 365 -0.24 3.84 13.57
N ALA A 366 0.07 5.08 13.96
CA ALA A 366 -0.42 5.68 15.20
C ALA A 366 -1.94 5.88 15.18
N ARG A 367 -2.49 6.37 14.07
CA ARG A 367 -3.94 6.55 13.87
C ARG A 367 -4.68 5.20 13.89
N GLU A 368 -4.18 4.21 13.18
CA GLU A 368 -4.83 2.90 13.07
C GLU A 368 -4.91 2.18 14.42
N VAL A 369 -3.78 2.06 15.13
CA VAL A 369 -3.77 1.39 16.43
C VAL A 369 -4.65 2.10 17.46
N ARG A 370 -4.68 3.43 17.41
CA ARG A 370 -5.53 4.26 18.25
C ARG A 370 -7.00 4.01 17.94
N ASN A 371 -7.42 4.13 16.69
CA ASN A 371 -8.81 3.98 16.28
C ASN A 371 -9.33 2.57 16.57
N ARG A 372 -8.54 1.52 16.28
CA ARG A 372 -8.87 0.15 16.71
C ARG A 372 -9.05 0.04 18.21
N ALA A 373 -8.13 0.59 19.00
CA ALA A 373 -8.24 0.57 20.45
C ALA A 373 -9.51 1.28 20.95
N PHE A 374 -9.96 2.35 20.28
CA PHE A 374 -11.21 3.05 20.56
C PHE A 374 -12.47 2.31 20.07
N ALA A 375 -12.36 1.45 19.07
CA ALA A 375 -13.48 0.67 18.52
C ALA A 375 -13.74 -0.64 19.29
N THR A 376 -12.72 -1.27 19.88
CA THR A 376 -12.86 -2.56 20.60
C THR A 376 -12.42 -2.50 22.07
N THR A 377 -12.81 -3.50 22.87
CA THR A 377 -12.41 -3.69 24.27
C THR A 377 -11.49 -4.90 24.48
N SER A 378 -11.19 -5.65 23.42
CA SER A 378 -10.39 -6.89 23.46
C SER A 378 -8.92 -6.71 23.85
N GLN A 379 -8.40 -5.47 23.81
CA GLN A 379 -7.03 -5.12 24.21
C GLN A 379 -5.96 -6.08 23.67
N ASN A 380 -6.04 -6.38 22.38
CA ASN A 380 -5.20 -7.39 21.72
C ASN A 380 -4.40 -6.81 20.54
N THR A 381 -4.33 -5.48 20.42
CA THR A 381 -3.49 -4.80 19.44
C THR A 381 -2.17 -4.36 20.07
N TYR A 382 -1.06 -4.62 19.41
CA TYR A 382 0.29 -4.30 19.87
C TYR A 382 0.98 -3.38 18.87
N LEU A 383 1.67 -2.34 19.36
CA LEU A 383 2.48 -1.44 18.53
C LEU A 383 3.97 -1.70 18.78
N TYR A 384 4.79 -1.74 17.72
CA TYR A 384 6.26 -1.69 17.84
C TYR A 384 6.90 -0.64 16.94
N GLN A 385 8.10 -0.22 17.34
CA GLN A 385 9.05 0.51 16.52
C GLN A 385 10.37 -0.26 16.48
N PHE A 386 10.88 -0.56 15.28
CA PHE A 386 12.20 -1.15 15.09
C PHE A 386 13.24 -0.07 14.78
N SER A 387 14.20 0.13 15.68
CA SER A 387 15.23 1.15 15.61
C SER A 387 16.65 0.61 15.53
N TYR A 388 16.82 -0.71 15.59
CA TYR A 388 18.15 -1.30 15.68
C TYR A 388 18.96 -1.11 14.40
N LYS A 389 20.07 -0.39 14.51
CA LYS A 389 21.10 -0.35 13.47
C LYS A 389 22.18 -1.39 13.74
N GLY A 390 22.08 -2.54 13.08
CA GLY A 390 23.11 -3.57 13.13
C GLY A 390 23.93 -3.67 11.85
N THR A 391 24.55 -4.83 11.62
CA THR A 391 25.31 -5.08 10.39
C THR A 391 24.49 -5.80 9.32
N LEU A 392 23.25 -6.14 9.64
CA LEU A 392 22.28 -6.67 8.71
C LEU A 392 21.36 -5.52 8.27
N GLY A 393 20.89 -5.56 7.02
CA GLY A 393 20.03 -4.50 6.49
C GLY A 393 20.77 -3.34 5.82
N ASP A 394 22.11 -3.38 5.72
CA ASP A 394 22.93 -2.49 4.85
C ASP A 394 22.61 -2.64 3.35
N ALA A 395 21.66 -3.50 2.99
CA ALA A 395 21.18 -3.67 1.61
C ALA A 395 20.42 -2.43 1.10
N PHE A 396 20.05 -1.49 1.98
CA PHE A 396 19.73 -0.13 1.56
C PHE A 396 21.01 0.61 1.10
N VAL A 397 21.35 0.45 -0.18
CA VAL A 397 22.31 1.31 -0.89
C VAL A 397 21.52 2.45 -1.55
N GLY A 398 20.77 3.20 -0.73
CA GLY A 398 20.14 4.43 -1.20
C GLY A 398 21.19 5.50 -1.46
N PRO A 399 20.90 6.50 -2.33
CA PRO A 399 21.85 7.59 -2.58
C PRO A 399 22.10 8.44 -1.32
N ILE A 400 21.18 8.36 -0.33
CA ILE A 400 21.27 9.05 0.95
C ILE A 400 21.65 8.03 2.03
N LYS A 401 22.83 8.21 2.63
CA LYS A 401 23.28 7.37 3.75
C LYS A 401 22.57 7.80 5.03
N VAL A 402 21.93 6.86 5.72
CA VAL A 402 21.27 7.08 7.01
C VAL A 402 21.97 6.31 8.14
N ASP A 403 21.98 6.88 9.34
CA ASP A 403 22.57 6.29 10.56
C ASP A 403 21.50 5.64 11.46
N TYR A 404 20.40 5.19 10.87
CA TYR A 404 19.21 4.64 11.54
C TYR A 404 18.71 3.39 10.81
N ALA A 405 17.71 2.70 11.37
CA ALA A 405 17.06 1.57 10.70
C ALA A 405 16.19 2.05 9.52
N PRO A 406 16.58 1.75 8.25
CA PRO A 406 15.77 2.12 7.07
C PRO A 406 14.52 1.26 6.95
N HIS A 407 13.60 1.66 6.06
CA HIS A 407 12.40 0.92 5.70
C HIS A 407 12.75 -0.54 5.37
N GLY A 408 12.03 -1.49 5.97
CA GLY A 408 12.26 -2.92 5.80
C GLY A 408 13.52 -3.49 6.47
N ALA A 409 14.26 -2.71 7.27
CA ALA A 409 15.47 -3.19 7.95
C ALA A 409 15.20 -4.41 8.85
N GLU A 410 14.06 -4.47 9.53
CA GLU A 410 13.72 -5.56 10.44
C GLU A 410 13.56 -6.91 9.72
N LEU A 411 13.28 -6.87 8.42
CA LEU A 411 13.06 -8.08 7.62
C LEU A 411 14.37 -8.85 7.42
N ALA A 412 15.51 -8.16 7.33
CA ALA A 412 16.83 -8.80 7.27
C ALA A 412 17.09 -9.66 8.53
N TYR A 413 16.53 -9.27 9.67
CA TYR A 413 16.61 -10.00 10.93
C TYR A 413 15.58 -11.13 11.03
N LEU A 414 14.35 -10.90 10.56
CA LEU A 414 13.30 -11.93 10.53
C LEU A 414 13.66 -13.11 9.62
N PHE A 415 14.27 -12.83 8.46
CA PHE A 415 14.55 -13.82 7.41
C PHE A 415 16.03 -14.23 7.30
N LEU A 416 16.80 -14.04 8.37
CA LEU A 416 18.23 -14.36 8.41
C LEU A 416 18.50 -15.84 8.06
N GLY A 417 19.04 -16.09 6.86
CA GLY A 417 19.19 -17.45 6.32
C GLY A 417 20.42 -18.20 6.83
N SER A 418 21.58 -17.56 6.73
CA SER A 418 22.87 -17.93 7.33
C SER A 418 23.96 -17.17 6.56
N SER A 419 24.36 -16.02 7.08
CA SER A 419 25.50 -15.22 6.62
C SER A 419 26.13 -14.54 7.83
N GLU A 420 27.36 -14.05 7.65
CA GLU A 420 28.17 -13.38 8.67
C GLU A 420 27.38 -12.27 9.38
N ALA A 421 26.79 -12.61 10.52
CA ALA A 421 26.09 -11.70 11.41
C ALA A 421 26.84 -11.69 12.74
N ASN A 422 26.98 -10.52 13.36
CA ASN A 422 27.61 -10.45 14.67
C ASN A 422 26.66 -10.98 15.77
N ASP A 423 27.18 -11.20 16.98
CA ASP A 423 26.40 -11.76 18.09
C ASP A 423 25.17 -10.93 18.47
N LEU A 424 25.23 -9.60 18.32
CA LEU A 424 24.11 -8.72 18.61
C LEU A 424 23.02 -8.83 17.54
N ASP A 425 23.39 -8.90 16.26
CA ASP A 425 22.44 -9.14 15.16
C ASP A 425 21.70 -10.48 15.34
N ILE A 426 22.43 -11.54 15.69
CA ILE A 426 21.86 -12.87 15.96
C ILE A 426 20.89 -12.79 17.15
N ARG A 427 21.25 -12.04 18.20
CA ARG A 427 20.38 -11.83 19.37
C ARG A 427 19.09 -11.10 18.99
N ILE A 428 19.17 -10.02 18.22
CA ILE A 428 18.00 -9.27 17.75
C ILE A 428 17.12 -10.13 16.84
N SER A 429 17.72 -10.87 15.91
CA SER A 429 17.01 -11.83 15.05
C SER A 429 16.26 -12.88 15.87
N ASN A 430 16.90 -13.48 16.88
CA ASN A 430 16.23 -14.45 17.74
C ASN A 430 15.05 -13.83 18.50
N ILE A 431 15.23 -12.65 19.09
CA ILE A 431 14.14 -11.93 19.77
C ILE A 431 12.96 -11.71 18.83
N LEU A 432 13.20 -11.18 17.63
CA LEU A 432 12.14 -10.92 16.64
C LEU A 432 11.42 -12.21 16.23
N VAL A 433 12.16 -13.23 15.79
CA VAL A 433 11.54 -14.48 15.30
C VAL A 433 10.81 -15.21 16.45
N ASP A 434 11.34 -15.19 17.67
CA ASP A 434 10.64 -15.75 18.83
C ASP A 434 9.33 -15.01 19.09
N ARG A 435 9.33 -13.67 19.11
CA ARG A 435 8.10 -12.89 19.32
C ARG A 435 7.05 -13.15 18.24
N TRP A 436 7.45 -13.15 16.96
CA TRP A 436 6.52 -13.38 15.83
C TRP A 436 5.94 -14.80 15.86
N THR A 437 6.79 -15.82 16.08
CA THR A 437 6.32 -17.21 16.13
C THR A 437 5.51 -17.50 17.39
N ASN A 438 5.85 -16.91 18.53
CA ASN A 438 5.05 -17.05 19.74
C ASN A 438 3.71 -16.33 19.63
N PHE A 439 3.67 -15.16 18.99
CA PHE A 439 2.43 -14.51 18.64
C PHE A 439 1.59 -15.40 17.72
N ALA A 440 2.18 -16.04 16.71
CA ALA A 440 1.44 -16.98 15.86
C ALA A 440 0.86 -18.18 16.64
N LYS A 441 1.62 -18.70 17.62
CA LYS A 441 1.19 -19.79 18.52
C LYS A 441 0.06 -19.37 19.47
N THR A 442 0.15 -18.18 20.07
CA THR A 442 -0.61 -17.86 21.30
C THR A 442 -1.48 -16.60 21.20
N GLY A 443 -1.23 -15.72 20.23
CA GLY A 443 -1.80 -14.37 20.18
C GLY A 443 -1.09 -13.37 21.08
N ASN A 444 0.00 -13.77 21.74
CA ASN A 444 0.79 -12.94 22.64
C ASN A 444 2.27 -12.95 22.24
N PRO A 445 2.93 -11.79 22.05
CA PRO A 445 4.33 -11.73 21.61
C PRO A 445 5.35 -11.91 22.76
N ILE A 446 4.95 -12.25 23.99
CA ILE A 446 5.88 -12.45 25.12
C ILE A 446 6.57 -13.82 25.03
N THR A 447 7.89 -13.86 25.14
CA THR A 447 8.69 -15.09 25.05
C THR A 447 9.69 -15.24 26.19
N GLU A 448 10.33 -16.40 26.32
CA GLU A 448 11.39 -16.63 27.31
C GLU A 448 12.66 -15.80 27.06
N HIS A 449 12.93 -15.42 25.80
CA HIS A 449 14.05 -14.55 25.42
C HIS A 449 13.71 -13.05 25.56
N SER A 450 12.44 -12.73 25.83
CA SER A 450 11.98 -11.35 26.02
C SER A 450 12.35 -10.86 27.41
N ASN A 451 13.16 -9.80 27.47
CA ASN A 451 13.46 -9.12 28.74
C ASN A 451 12.42 -8.06 29.11
N VAL A 452 11.51 -7.76 28.19
CA VAL A 452 10.47 -6.74 28.33
C VAL A 452 9.09 -7.33 28.06
N VAL A 453 8.16 -7.02 28.95
CA VAL A 453 6.73 -7.29 28.77
C VAL A 453 6.18 -6.31 27.74
N TRP A 454 5.89 -6.80 26.54
CA TRP A 454 5.22 -6.02 25.51
C TRP A 454 3.71 -5.98 25.80
N ARG A 455 3.24 -4.83 26.28
CA ARG A 455 1.83 -4.62 26.62
C ARG A 455 1.05 -4.18 25.37
N PRO A 456 -0.24 -4.55 25.27
CA PRO A 456 -1.10 -4.07 24.20
C PRO A 456 -1.28 -2.56 24.28
N TYR A 457 -1.49 -1.94 23.12
CA TYR A 457 -1.95 -0.57 23.00
C TYR A 457 -3.40 -0.49 23.48
N THR A 458 -3.71 0.50 24.31
CA THR A 458 -5.06 0.66 24.89
C THR A 458 -5.51 2.11 24.78
N ARG A 459 -6.82 2.34 24.91
CA ARG A 459 -7.42 3.70 24.90
C ARG A 459 -6.80 4.65 25.91
N THR A 460 -6.39 4.12 27.07
CA THR A 460 -5.88 4.93 28.20
C THR A 460 -4.36 4.95 28.27
N VAL A 461 -3.70 3.92 27.71
CA VAL A 461 -2.24 3.79 27.73
C VAL A 461 -1.76 3.38 26.33
N PRO A 462 -1.16 4.31 25.57
CA PRO A 462 -0.63 4.05 24.23
C PRO A 462 0.73 3.33 24.32
N ASN A 463 0.71 2.08 24.81
CA ASN A 463 1.93 1.28 24.96
C ASN A 463 2.50 0.91 23.59
N PHE A 464 3.83 0.96 23.45
CA PHE A 464 4.54 0.39 22.32
C PHE A 464 5.88 -0.21 22.75
N LEU A 465 6.40 -1.15 21.96
CA LEU A 465 7.72 -1.73 22.15
C LEU A 465 8.71 -1.09 21.18
N ARG A 466 9.80 -0.52 21.70
CA ARG A 466 10.94 -0.13 20.86
C ARG A 466 12.02 -1.22 20.91
N ILE A 467 12.50 -1.64 19.75
CA ILE A 467 13.56 -2.64 19.59
C ILE A 467 14.78 -1.93 19.02
N GLY A 468 15.91 -1.94 19.72
CA GLY A 468 17.09 -1.14 19.39
C GLY A 468 18.33 -1.66 20.10
N SER A 469 19.50 -1.11 19.78
CA SER A 469 20.72 -1.40 20.52
C SER A 469 20.64 -0.84 21.94
N ALA A 470 21.40 -1.45 22.84
CA ALA A 470 21.55 -0.95 24.21
C ALA A 470 21.97 0.53 24.26
N GLU A 471 22.81 0.95 23.33
CA GLU A 471 23.29 2.33 23.23
C GLU A 471 22.19 3.27 22.72
N GLU A 472 21.46 2.86 21.68
CA GLU A 472 20.31 3.61 21.14
C GLU A 472 19.20 3.79 22.18
N ILE A 473 19.01 2.81 23.06
CA ILE A 473 17.97 2.83 24.09
C ILE A 473 18.41 3.60 25.35
N THR A 474 19.67 3.47 25.77
CA THR A 474 20.12 3.98 27.08
C THR A 474 21.08 5.17 27.01
N GLY A 475 21.56 5.53 25.81
CA GLY A 475 22.61 6.53 25.62
C GLY A 475 23.95 6.16 26.26
N ARG A 476 24.16 4.87 26.61
CA ARG A 476 25.37 4.38 27.28
C ARG A 476 26.00 3.25 26.49
N LEU A 477 27.34 3.25 26.43
CA LEU A 477 28.13 2.21 25.79
C LEU A 477 27.89 0.83 26.44
N ARG A 478 27.93 -0.21 25.59
CA ARG A 478 27.58 -1.61 25.85
C ARG A 478 27.98 -2.13 27.24
N SER A 479 26.99 -2.66 27.96
CA SER A 479 27.17 -3.79 28.89
C SER A 479 26.40 -4.99 28.33
N ASP A 480 26.89 -6.20 28.57
CA ASP A 480 26.23 -7.48 28.23
C ASP A 480 24.83 -7.64 28.89
N THR A 481 24.55 -6.86 29.93
CA THR A 481 23.27 -6.85 30.65
C THR A 481 22.26 -5.80 30.18
N THR A 482 22.62 -4.91 29.24
CA THR A 482 21.73 -3.80 28.86
C THR A 482 20.57 -4.29 27.97
N PRO A 483 19.31 -3.89 28.25
CA PRO A 483 18.16 -4.25 27.42
C PRO A 483 18.30 -3.73 25.98
N VAL A 484 17.96 -4.57 25.00
CA VAL A 484 17.84 -4.23 23.57
C VAL A 484 16.39 -4.03 23.13
N GLU A 485 15.51 -3.98 24.13
CA GLU A 485 14.10 -3.75 23.99
C GLU A 485 13.69 -2.84 25.14
N ILE A 486 12.74 -1.95 24.90
CA ILE A 486 12.16 -1.11 25.94
C ILE A 486 10.67 -0.91 25.67
N GLY A 487 9.87 -1.07 26.72
CA GLY A 487 8.46 -0.73 26.69
C GLY A 487 8.32 0.76 26.95
N LEU A 488 7.69 1.46 26.02
CA LEU A 488 7.49 2.91 26.07
C LEU A 488 6.00 3.22 25.92
N THR A 489 5.66 4.49 26.15
CA THR A 489 4.32 5.02 25.96
C THR A 489 4.39 6.24 25.07
N ASN A 490 3.40 6.38 24.18
CA ASN A 490 3.23 7.53 23.30
C ASN A 490 4.43 7.72 22.34
N PRO A 491 4.46 6.98 21.21
CA PRO A 491 5.54 7.14 20.24
C PRO A 491 5.53 8.57 19.67
N HIS A 492 6.69 9.21 19.61
CA HIS A 492 6.89 10.51 18.94
C HIS A 492 5.81 11.55 19.32
N PRO A 493 5.67 11.91 20.61
CA PRO A 493 4.50 12.61 21.12
C PRO A 493 4.27 13.98 20.46
N ALA A 494 5.34 14.70 20.08
CA ALA A 494 5.23 15.99 19.40
C ALA A 494 4.69 15.81 17.98
N THR A 495 5.29 14.90 17.20
CA THR A 495 4.90 14.57 15.82
C THR A 495 3.48 14.04 15.75
N VAL A 496 3.14 13.06 16.58
CA VAL A 496 1.78 12.49 16.62
C VAL A 496 0.76 13.55 17.02
N SER A 497 1.05 14.42 17.99
CA SER A 497 0.12 15.48 18.39
C SER A 497 -0.06 16.55 17.30
N PHE A 498 1.02 16.90 16.59
CA PHE A 498 0.98 17.84 15.47
C PHE A 498 0.05 17.34 14.36
N TRP A 499 0.26 16.10 13.91
CA TRP A 499 -0.54 15.53 12.85
C TRP A 499 -1.97 15.18 13.28
N GLU A 500 -2.18 14.76 14.53
CA GLU A 500 -3.53 14.52 15.05
C GLU A 500 -4.39 15.78 14.92
N HIS A 501 -3.82 16.97 15.16
CA HIS A 501 -4.54 18.23 14.99
C HIS A 501 -5.00 18.43 13.54
N ILE A 502 -4.12 18.19 12.57
CA ILE A 502 -4.42 18.31 11.13
C ILE A 502 -5.47 17.28 10.71
N TYR A 503 -5.24 16.00 11.01
CA TYR A 503 -6.14 14.91 10.61
C TYR A 503 -7.52 14.97 11.27
N THR A 504 -7.65 15.62 12.44
CA THR A 504 -8.96 15.78 13.09
C THR A 504 -9.90 16.67 12.27
N SER A 505 -9.34 17.66 11.54
CA SER A 505 -10.13 18.66 10.81
C SER A 505 -10.12 18.46 9.30
N HIS A 506 -9.06 17.85 8.76
CA HIS A 506 -8.77 17.86 7.31
C HIS A 506 -8.63 16.47 6.68
N PHE A 507 -8.93 15.40 7.43
CA PHE A 507 -8.86 14.05 6.87
C PHE A 507 -9.90 13.85 5.76
N LEU A 508 -9.42 13.52 4.57
CA LEU A 508 -10.22 13.12 3.43
C LEU A 508 -10.30 11.59 3.37
N ASP A 509 -11.50 11.06 3.62
CA ASP A 509 -11.73 9.62 3.56
C ASP A 509 -11.70 9.11 2.11
N ALA A 510 -11.51 7.80 1.93
CA ALA A 510 -11.49 7.21 0.60
C ALA A 510 -12.87 7.26 -0.08
N GLN A 511 -12.88 7.56 -1.37
CA GLN A 511 -14.08 7.53 -2.20
C GLN A 511 -13.78 6.78 -3.50
N SER A 512 -14.81 6.22 -4.11
CA SER A 512 -14.71 5.67 -5.46
C SER A 512 -15.84 6.22 -6.33
N ASN A 513 -15.50 6.49 -7.58
CA ASN A 513 -16.34 7.06 -8.61
C ASN A 513 -16.63 5.99 -9.67
N TRP A 514 -17.84 6.01 -10.20
CA TRP A 514 -18.33 5.02 -11.17
C TRP A 514 -18.83 5.66 -12.47
N GLU A 515 -18.70 6.98 -12.58
CA GLU A 515 -19.10 7.78 -13.73
C GLU A 515 -17.94 8.68 -14.14
N ILE A 516 -17.76 8.87 -15.44
CA ILE A 516 -16.79 9.82 -15.98
C ILE A 516 -17.52 11.15 -16.13
N THR A 517 -17.20 12.11 -15.26
CA THR A 517 -17.65 13.49 -15.41
C THR A 517 -16.69 14.24 -16.33
N ASP A 518 -17.20 15.21 -17.11
CA ASP A 518 -16.37 16.03 -17.99
C ASP A 518 -15.29 16.73 -17.16
N ARG A 519 -14.01 16.50 -17.50
CA ARG A 519 -12.83 17.07 -16.83
C ARG A 519 -12.73 18.62 -16.93
N ASN A 520 -13.74 19.28 -17.51
CA ASN A 520 -13.78 20.72 -17.77
C ASN A 520 -14.65 21.51 -16.77
N GLU A 521 -15.25 20.86 -15.77
CA GLU A 521 -15.95 21.57 -14.69
C GLU A 521 -15.03 21.73 -13.48
N ASP A 522 -14.74 22.99 -13.15
CA ASP A 522 -14.04 23.44 -11.94
C ASP A 522 -14.69 22.80 -10.68
N PRO A 523 -13.92 22.21 -9.75
CA PRO A 523 -14.46 21.51 -8.57
C PRO A 523 -15.28 22.41 -7.62
N THR A 524 -15.33 23.71 -7.85
CA THR A 524 -15.98 24.68 -6.97
C THR A 524 -17.52 24.74 -7.06
N THR A 525 -18.18 23.84 -7.80
CA THR A 525 -19.66 23.83 -7.90
C THR A 525 -20.31 22.47 -7.59
N THR A 526 -20.23 22.05 -6.33
CA THR A 526 -21.11 21.00 -5.79
C THR A 526 -22.55 21.49 -5.80
N THR A 527 -23.30 21.12 -6.84
CA THR A 527 -24.73 21.42 -6.93
C THR A 527 -25.50 20.45 -6.03
N THR A 528 -25.99 20.96 -4.90
CA THR A 528 -26.78 20.21 -3.91
C THR A 528 -28.05 19.65 -4.55
N THR A 529 -28.04 18.36 -4.92
CA THR A 529 -29.24 17.68 -5.39
C THR A 529 -30.12 17.35 -4.18
N THR A 530 -31.11 18.21 -3.90
CA THR A 530 -32.07 17.98 -2.83
C THR A 530 -33.10 16.95 -3.30
N THR A 531 -33.02 15.74 -2.75
CA THR A 531 -34.03 14.68 -2.92
C THR A 531 -35.34 15.14 -2.30
N THR A 532 -36.33 15.50 -3.12
CA THR A 532 -37.66 15.91 -2.66
C THR A 532 -38.49 14.67 -2.34
N THR A 533 -38.72 14.42 -1.05
CA THR A 533 -39.68 13.43 -0.56
C THR A 533 -41.10 13.84 -0.95
N THR A 534 -41.79 12.94 -1.65
CA THR A 534 -43.17 13.11 -2.09
C THR A 534 -44.10 12.96 -0.89
N THR A 535 -44.70 14.06 -0.43
CA THR A 535 -45.86 14.04 0.48
C THR A 535 -47.13 14.46 -0.25
N THR A 536 -48.16 13.68 0.01
CA THR A 536 -49.48 13.64 -0.59
C THR A 536 -50.29 14.95 -0.44
N LEU A 537 -50.91 15.36 -1.55
CA LEU A 537 -51.86 16.47 -1.66
C LEU A 537 -53.16 16.26 -0.86
N SER A 538 -53.68 17.36 -0.30
CA SER A 538 -55.10 17.59 -0.04
C SER A 538 -55.46 19.02 -0.50
N PRO A 539 -56.66 19.26 -1.07
CA PRO A 539 -56.93 20.49 -1.81
C PRO A 539 -57.68 21.54 -0.96
N GLY A 540 -57.36 22.82 -1.18
CA GLY A 540 -58.23 23.92 -0.76
C GLY A 540 -57.51 25.26 -0.78
N GLY A 541 -58.12 26.25 -1.45
CA GLY A 541 -57.79 27.67 -1.27
C GLY A 541 -57.51 28.40 -2.57
N ILE A 542 -58.54 29.08 -3.06
CA ILE A 542 -58.52 30.10 -4.12
C ILE A 542 -58.12 31.43 -3.47
N ASP A 543 -57.47 32.32 -4.24
CA ASP A 543 -57.41 33.80 -4.16
C ASP A 543 -56.00 34.25 -4.58
N GLU A 544 -55.73 35.38 -5.22
CA GLU A 544 -56.41 36.32 -6.11
C GLU A 544 -55.27 37.16 -6.74
N CYS A 545 -55.55 37.88 -7.82
CA CYS A 545 -54.59 38.69 -8.58
C CYS A 545 -54.15 39.97 -7.86
N ASP A 546 -52.99 40.51 -8.27
CA ASP A 546 -52.67 41.94 -8.54
C ASP A 546 -51.17 41.98 -8.92
N GLY A 547 -50.65 42.70 -9.91
CA GLY A 547 -51.08 43.91 -10.61
C GLY A 547 -49.87 44.87 -10.66
N ASP A 548 -49.62 45.48 -11.83
CA ASP A 548 -48.69 46.58 -12.16
C ASP A 548 -47.20 46.20 -12.43
N GLY A 549 -46.52 46.64 -13.50
CA GLY A 549 -46.83 47.64 -14.54
C GLY A 549 -45.63 48.58 -14.76
N ASP A 550 -45.07 48.56 -15.98
CA ASP A 550 -44.22 49.58 -16.66
C ASP A 550 -42.81 49.91 -16.07
N ASP A 551 -41.76 50.31 -16.80
CA ASP A 551 -41.63 51.01 -18.09
C ASP A 551 -40.21 50.84 -18.68
N CYS A 552 -40.07 51.05 -19.99
CA CYS A 552 -38.83 51.02 -20.78
C CYS A 552 -38.10 52.39 -20.81
N GLY A 553 -36.78 52.39 -21.04
CA GLY A 553 -36.04 53.63 -21.30
C GLY A 553 -34.62 53.42 -21.86
N ASN A 554 -34.48 53.71 -23.16
CA ASN A 554 -33.28 53.57 -24.00
C ASN A 554 -32.36 54.83 -23.91
N GLY A 555 -31.06 54.70 -24.20
CA GLY A 555 -30.18 55.87 -24.37
C GLY A 555 -28.70 55.57 -24.63
N ASN A 556 -28.31 55.52 -25.91
CA ASN A 556 -26.93 55.63 -26.40
C ASN A 556 -26.43 57.09 -26.35
N ASN A 557 -25.13 57.30 -26.12
CA ASN A 557 -24.30 58.24 -26.87
C ASN A 557 -22.80 58.04 -26.60
N ASP A 558 -22.04 57.92 -27.69
CA ASP A 558 -20.59 57.89 -27.82
C ASP A 558 -19.93 59.28 -27.73
N CYS A 559 -18.62 59.30 -27.43
CA CYS A 559 -17.55 60.23 -27.84
C CYS A 559 -16.21 59.56 -27.42
N GLU A 560 -15.40 58.94 -28.28
CA GLU A 560 -14.30 59.50 -29.14
C GLU A 560 -13.38 60.50 -28.41
N GLY A 561 -12.04 60.48 -28.43
CA GLY A 561 -10.97 59.75 -29.14
C GLY A 561 -9.62 60.18 -28.48
N GLU A 562 -8.52 59.44 -28.57
CA GLU A 562 -7.36 59.62 -29.49
C GLU A 562 -6.11 59.09 -28.71
N ASP A 563 -5.04 58.49 -29.24
CA ASP A 563 -4.66 58.01 -30.56
C ASP A 563 -3.31 57.24 -30.48
N CYS A 564 -2.94 56.55 -31.56
CA CYS A 564 -1.59 56.11 -32.02
C CYS A 564 -1.18 54.61 -32.02
N LYS A 565 -1.58 53.95 -33.13
CA LYS A 565 -0.76 53.35 -34.23
C LYS A 565 0.04 52.03 -34.07
N ASP A 566 -0.50 51.01 -34.76
CA ASP A 566 0.06 50.16 -35.85
C ASP A 566 1.57 49.83 -35.90
N ASP A 567 1.94 48.53 -35.93
CA ASP A 567 2.09 47.75 -37.18
C ASP A 567 2.66 46.31 -36.95
N ASN A 568 2.05 45.32 -37.62
CA ASN A 568 2.57 44.06 -38.19
C ASN A 568 3.65 43.19 -37.46
N SER A 569 3.35 41.90 -37.20
CA SER A 569 3.96 40.78 -37.96
C SER A 569 3.39 39.37 -37.63
N ALA A 570 2.99 38.69 -38.72
CA ALA A 570 3.17 37.28 -39.06
C ALA A 570 2.97 36.16 -38.01
N THR A 571 1.82 35.48 -38.16
CA THR A 571 1.64 34.03 -38.03
C THR A 571 2.84 33.22 -38.53
N THR A 572 3.57 32.55 -37.63
CA THR A 572 4.45 31.41 -37.95
C THR A 572 4.53 30.45 -36.75
N ALA A 573 3.75 29.38 -36.76
CA ALA A 573 4.00 28.19 -35.91
C ALA A 573 3.36 26.96 -36.56
N VAL A 574 3.79 26.64 -37.78
CA VAL A 574 3.66 25.31 -38.38
C VAL A 574 5.07 24.87 -38.75
N GLY A 575 5.50 23.73 -38.18
CA GLY A 575 6.60 22.94 -38.74
C GLY A 575 7.86 22.81 -37.88
N TYR A 576 7.80 22.08 -36.77
CA TYR A 576 8.95 21.32 -36.25
C TYR A 576 8.48 20.01 -35.59
N THR A 577 7.84 19.13 -36.38
CA THR A 577 7.46 17.78 -35.94
C THR A 577 8.01 16.67 -36.85
N PHE A 578 9.04 16.94 -37.66
CA PHE A 578 9.57 15.93 -38.60
C PHE A 578 11.10 15.76 -38.63
N LEU A 579 11.83 16.19 -37.59
CA LEU A 579 13.30 16.03 -37.55
C LEU A 579 13.89 15.51 -36.23
N ILE A 580 13.08 14.91 -35.35
CA ILE A 580 13.57 14.23 -34.12
C ILE A 580 13.39 12.70 -34.17
N ILE A 581 12.78 12.15 -35.23
CA ILE A 581 12.65 10.69 -35.40
C ILE A 581 13.91 10.04 -36.02
N SER A 582 14.82 10.83 -36.59
CA SER A 582 16.03 10.30 -37.27
C SER A 582 17.30 10.30 -36.42
N LEU A 583 17.30 10.89 -35.21
CA LEU A 583 18.47 10.85 -34.31
C LEU A 583 18.42 9.69 -33.29
N PHE A 584 17.24 9.19 -32.93
CA PHE A 584 17.10 8.06 -32.01
C PHE A 584 17.42 6.69 -32.66
N SER A 585 17.36 6.58 -34.00
CA SER A 585 17.76 5.35 -34.70
C SER A 585 19.28 5.17 -34.85
N ILE A 586 20.09 6.21 -34.61
CA ILE A 586 21.57 6.14 -34.74
C ILE A 586 22.25 5.87 -33.39
N LEU A 587 21.63 6.25 -32.27
CA LEU A 587 22.14 5.92 -30.92
C LEU A 587 21.82 4.47 -30.49
N ASN A 588 20.76 3.85 -31.04
CA ASN A 588 20.43 2.45 -30.77
C ASN A 588 21.36 1.44 -31.49
N HIS A 589 22.17 1.90 -32.46
CA HIS A 589 23.06 1.01 -33.20
C HIS A 589 24.47 0.85 -32.56
N PHE A 590 24.81 1.67 -31.56
CA PHE A 590 26.11 1.60 -30.87
C PHE A 590 26.09 0.88 -29.50
N HIS A 591 24.92 0.50 -28.97
CA HIS A 591 24.83 -0.29 -27.73
C HIS A 591 24.54 -1.79 -27.94
N SER A 592 24.33 -2.24 -29.18
CA SER A 592 24.00 -3.64 -29.49
C SER A 592 25.23 -4.53 -29.82
N SER A 593 26.46 -4.17 -29.42
CA SER A 593 27.67 -4.96 -29.70
C SER A 593 28.51 -5.36 -28.48
N GLN A 594 28.01 -5.21 -27.24
CA GLN A 594 28.72 -5.69 -26.04
C GLN A 594 27.90 -6.59 -25.11
N ILE A 595 26.77 -7.12 -25.57
CA ILE A 595 26.05 -8.20 -24.87
C ILE A 595 26.08 -9.43 -25.77
N LEU A 596 27.26 -10.05 -25.86
CA LEU A 596 27.50 -11.44 -26.26
C LEU A 596 29.01 -11.74 -26.05
N SER A 597 29.40 -11.94 -24.79
CA SER A 597 30.55 -12.75 -24.37
C SER A 597 30.36 -13.24 -22.95
#